data_AF-A0A6M0AMD0-F1
#
_entry.id   AF-A0A6M0AMD0-F1
#
_cell.length_a   1.000
_cell.length_b   1.000
_cell.length_c   1.000
_cell.angle_alpha   90.00
_cell.angle_beta   90.00
_cell.angle_gamma   90.00
#
_symmetry.space_group_name_H-M   'P 1'
#
loop_
_entity.id
_entity.type
_entity.pdbx_description
1 polymer ?
#
loop_
_entity_poly.entity_id
_entity_poly.type
_entity_poly.pdbx_seq_one_letter_code
_entity_poly.pdbx_strand_id
1 'polypeptide(L)' 'VKHQIIDFDQQYDSAENLRFSPWNGLVVHRPVGALNRLRNIVYPIVAKYRYQKRGLNY' A
#
# COMPACT_ATOMS: atom_id res chain seq x y z
N VAL A 1 -20.24 -25.37 19.71
CA VAL A 1 -18.91 -24.96 19.18
C VAL A 1 -18.69 -23.50 19.54
N LYS A 2 -17.62 -23.14 20.24
CA LYS A 2 -17.26 -21.73 20.45
C LYS A 2 -16.54 -21.24 19.19
N HIS A 3 -17.12 -20.26 18.52
CA HIS A 3 -16.45 -19.58 17.40
C HIS A 3 -15.46 -18.56 17.96
N GLN A 4 -14.27 -18.49 17.36
CA GLN A 4 -13.32 -17.44 17.67
C GLN A 4 -13.93 -16.11 17.21
N ILE A 5 -14.06 -15.16 18.14
CA ILE A 5 -14.45 -13.80 17.83
C ILE A 5 -13.16 -13.01 17.70
N ILE A 6 -12.94 -12.49 16.49
CA ILE A 6 -11.81 -11.66 16.14
C ILE A 6 -12.31 -10.22 16.12
N ASP A 7 -11.80 -9.41 17.04
CA ASP A 7 -12.03 -7.96 17.08
C ASP A 7 -10.70 -7.28 16.80
N PHE A 8 -10.59 -6.71 15.60
CA PHE A 8 -9.34 -6.25 14.99
C PHE A 8 -9.47 -4.85 14.38
N ASP A 9 -10.39 -4.00 14.84
CA ASP A 9 -10.66 -2.69 14.23
C ASP A 9 -9.40 -1.87 13.99
N GLN A 10 -8.48 -1.83 14.96
CA GLN A 10 -7.22 -1.13 14.82
C GLN A 10 -6.25 -1.83 13.83
N GLN A 11 -6.21 -3.16 13.77
CA GLN A 11 -5.41 -3.86 12.77
C GLN A 11 -6.01 -3.72 11.37
N TYR A 12 -7.33 -3.67 11.22
CA TYR A 12 -8.00 -3.43 9.94
C TYR A 12 -7.68 -2.03 9.41
N ASP A 13 -7.79 -1.00 10.25
CA ASP A 13 -7.41 0.35 9.84
C ASP A 13 -5.93 0.44 9.45
N SER A 14 -5.07 -0.20 10.23
CA SER A 14 -3.63 -0.28 9.93
C SER A 14 -3.37 -0.98 8.60
N ALA A 15 -4.02 -2.11 8.34
CA ALA A 15 -3.88 -2.87 7.11
C ALA A 15 -4.36 -2.10 5.89
N GLU A 16 -5.49 -1.40 6.00
CA GLU A 16 -6.03 -0.55 4.92
C GLU A 16 -5.06 0.59 4.57
N ASN A 17 -4.35 1.11 5.58
CA ASN A 17 -3.35 2.16 5.42
C ASN A 17 -1.99 1.66 4.92
N LEU A 18 -1.74 0.35 4.80
CA LEU A 18 -0.47 -0.11 4.26
C LEU A 18 -0.28 0.30 2.79
N ARG A 19 0.96 0.62 2.44
CA ARG A 19 1.39 1.02 1.09
C ARG A 19 2.63 0.23 0.72
N PHE A 20 2.59 -0.40 -0.45
CA PHE A 20 3.71 -1.17 -0.98
C PHE A 20 4.13 -0.60 -2.32
N SER A 21 5.43 -0.59 -2.60
CA SER A 21 5.96 -0.22 -3.92
C SER A 21 7.16 -1.09 -4.26
N PRO A 22 7.22 -1.68 -5.47
CA PRO A 22 8.42 -2.38 -5.95
C PRO A 22 9.66 -1.47 -6.05
N TRP A 23 9.46 -0.16 -6.02
CA TRP A 23 10.53 0.84 -6.04
C TRP A 23 11.07 1.16 -4.64
N ASN A 24 10.45 0.61 -3.58
CA ASN A 24 10.97 0.65 -2.22
C ASN A 24 11.98 -0.49 -2.00
N GLY A 25 13.09 -0.45 -2.73
CA GLY A 25 14.13 -1.47 -2.71
C GLY A 25 15.50 -0.89 -3.05
N LEU A 26 16.54 -1.72 -2.95
CA LEU A 26 17.90 -1.31 -3.26
C LEU A 26 18.04 -0.93 -4.75
N VAL A 27 18.98 -0.04 -5.04
CA VAL A 27 19.29 0.40 -6.41
C VAL A 27 19.63 -0.78 -7.34
N VAL A 28 20.29 -1.81 -6.82
CA VAL A 28 20.63 -3.03 -7.58
C VAL A 28 19.42 -3.88 -7.96
N HIS A 29 18.28 -3.69 -7.30
CA HIS A 29 17.02 -4.38 -7.57
C HIS A 29 16.01 -3.52 -8.33
N ARG A 30 16.47 -2.45 -9.00
CA ARG A 30 15.60 -1.57 -9.77
C ARG A 30 14.75 -2.37 -10.76
N PRO A 31 13.41 -2.24 -10.72
CA PRO A 31 12.54 -2.99 -11.61
C PRO A 31 12.82 -2.67 -13.10
N VAL A 32 12.94 -3.71 -13.91
CA VAL A 32 13.25 -3.59 -15.35
C VAL A 32 12.02 -3.76 -16.24
N GLY A 33 12.03 -3.11 -17.41
CA GLY A 33 10.91 -3.07 -18.35
C GLY A 33 9.99 -1.86 -18.15
N ALA A 34 9.25 -1.49 -19.21
CA ALA A 34 8.45 -0.27 -19.24
C ALA A 34 7.35 -0.25 -18.16
N LEU A 35 6.57 -1.33 -18.04
CA LEU A 35 5.50 -1.44 -17.06
C LEU A 35 6.04 -1.38 -15.62
N ASN A 36 7.13 -2.08 -15.34
CA ASN A 36 7.73 -2.06 -14.02
C ASN A 36 8.31 -0.69 -13.64
N ARG A 37 8.87 0.05 -14.61
CA ARG A 37 9.29 1.46 -14.42
C ARG A 37 8.14 2.41 -14.17
N LEU A 38 7.03 2.24 -14.87
CA LEU A 38 5.82 3.03 -14.67
C LEU A 38 5.29 2.91 -13.23
N ARG A 39 5.48 1.76 -12.57
CA ARG A 39 5.07 1.54 -11.17
C ARG A 39 5.75 2.48 -10.17
N ASN A 40 6.86 3.13 -10.51
CA ASN A 40 7.47 4.15 -9.65
C ASN A 40 6.55 5.37 -9.49
N ILE A 41 5.77 5.67 -10.53
CA ILE A 41 4.91 6.85 -10.60
C ILE A 41 3.49 6.49 -10.15
N VAL A 42 2.97 5.35 -10.62
CA VAL A 42 1.57 4.98 -10.40
C VAL A 42 1.27 4.64 -8.94
N TYR A 43 2.16 3.91 -8.25
CA TYR A 43 1.91 3.51 -6.86
C TYR A 43 1.73 4.70 -5.90
N PRO A 44 2.61 5.73 -5.93
CA PRO A 44 2.40 6.92 -5.13
C PRO A 44 1.10 7.68 -5.43
N ILE A 45 0.72 7.79 -6.71
CA ILE A 45 -0.51 8.48 -7.13
C ILE A 45 -1.74 7.78 -6.57
N VAL A 46 -1.84 6.47 -6.76
CA VAL A 46 -2.99 5.67 -6.30
C VAL A 46 -3.07 5.70 -4.78
N ALA A 47 -1.93 5.55 -4.09
CA ALA A 47 -1.90 5.56 -2.65
C ALA A 47 -2.30 6.94 -2.08
N LYS A 48 -1.88 8.05 -2.71
CA LYS A 48 -2.33 9.41 -2.35
C LYS A 48 -3.83 9.57 -2.51
N TYR A 49 -4.37 9.11 -3.64
CA TYR A 49 -5.80 9.16 -3.88
C TYR A 49 -6.60 8.38 -2.82
N ARG A 50 -6.18 7.16 -2.45
CA ARG A 50 -6.85 6.38 -1.39
C ARG A 50 -6.86 7.12 -0.06
N TYR A 51 -5.72 7.67 0.35
CA TYR A 51 -5.60 8.41 1.60
C TYR A 51 -6.50 9.66 1.60
N GLN A 52 -6.50 10.43 0.51
CA GLN A 52 -7.39 11.58 0.36
C GLN A 52 -8.88 11.21 0.49
N LYS A 53 -9.30 10.08 -0.10
CA LYS A 53 -10.68 9.59 0.02
C LYS A 53 -11.05 9.18 1.44
N ARG A 54 -10.06 8.79 2.25
CA ARG A 54 -10.23 8.50 3.68
C ARG A 54 -10.08 9.71 4.59
N GLY A 55 -9.77 10.90 4.04
CA GLY A 55 -9.47 12.09 4.85
C GLY A 55 -8.12 12.01 5.58
N LEU A 56 -7.21 11.16 5.12
CA LEU A 56 -5.89 10.95 5.71
C LEU A 56 -4.81 11.70 4.92
N ASN A 57 -3.76 12.13 5.62
CA ASN A 57 -2.58 12.74 5.00
C ASN A 57 -1.71 11.65 4.39
N TYR A 58 -1.34 11.82 3.12
CA TYR A 58 -0.51 10.89 2.36
C TYR A 58 0.97 10.97 2.74
#